data_AF-A0A918CHF1-F1
#
_entry.id   AF-A0A918CHF1-F1
#
_cell.length_a   1.000
_cell.length_b   1.000
_cell.length_c   1.000
_cell.angle_alpha   90.00
_cell.angle_beta   90.00
_cell.angle_gamma   90.00
#
_symmetry.space_group_name_H-M   'P 1'
#
loop_
_entity.id
_entity.type
_entity.pdbx_description
1 polymer ?
#
loop_
_entity_poly.entity_id
_entity_poly.type
_entity_poly.pdbx_seq_one_letter_code
_entity_poly.pdbx_strand_id
1 'polypeptide(L)' 'MQDGSAIRAEEAGEWLRRVMKDAPERRSELIIRSDGAMDTTSRERLLEILFGPLS' A
#
# COMPACT_ATOMS: atom_id res chain seq x y z
N MET A 1 20.98 -13.71 -1.92
CA MET A 1 20.12 -12.61 -2.41
C MET A 1 19.02 -12.46 -1.36
N GLN A 2 18.92 -11.31 -0.69
CA GLN A 2 17.87 -11.09 0.31
C GLN A 2 16.53 -11.18 -0.40
N ASP A 3 15.70 -12.16 -0.03
CA ASP A 3 14.28 -12.16 -0.37
C ASP A 3 13.72 -10.80 0.07
N GLY A 4 13.12 -10.08 -0.87
CA GLY A 4 12.41 -8.84 -0.55
C GLY A 4 11.35 -9.16 0.48
N SER A 5 11.67 -8.88 1.75
CA SER A 5 10.85 -9.26 2.89
C SER A 5 9.46 -8.71 2.70
N ALA A 6 8.47 -9.59 2.63
CA ALA A 6 7.08 -9.17 2.65
C ALA A 6 6.86 -8.29 3.90
N ILE A 7 6.34 -7.09 3.69
CA ILE A 7 6.00 -6.17 4.78
C ILE A 7 4.51 -6.27 5.07
N ARG A 8 4.11 -5.93 6.30
CA ARG A 8 2.68 -5.85 6.62
C ARG A 8 2.06 -4.66 5.90
N ALA A 9 0.78 -4.75 5.56
CA ALA A 9 0.07 -3.68 4.85
C ALA A 9 0.11 -2.36 5.66
N GLU A 10 0.00 -2.44 6.98
CA GLU A 10 0.04 -1.28 7.87
C GLU A 10 1.38 -0.55 7.80
N GLU A 11 2.48 -1.31 7.83
CA GLU A 11 3.84 -0.78 7.69
C GLU A 11 4.05 -0.16 6.30
N ALA A 12 3.52 -0.81 5.25
CA ALA A 12 3.53 -0.27 3.89
C ALA A 12 2.79 1.07 3.81
N GLY A 13 1.62 1.18 4.43
CA GLY A 13 0.81 2.39 4.46
C GLY A 13 1.48 3.54 5.20
N GLU A 14 2.08 3.28 6.36
CA GLU A 14 2.86 4.29 7.09
C GLU A 14 4.07 4.79 6.29
N TRP A 15 4.77 3.86 5.63
CA TRP A 15 5.89 4.19 4.77
C TRP A 15 5.45 5.03 3.57
N LEU A 16 4.39 4.62 2.87
CA LEU A 16 3.83 5.35 1.71
C LEU A 16 3.45 6.78 2.09
N ARG A 17 2.73 6.98 3.20
CA ARG A 17 2.35 8.33 3.66
C ARG A 17 3.57 9.21 3.93
N ARG A 18 4.62 8.65 4.52
CA ARG A 18 5.85 9.39 4.83
C ARG A 18 6.60 9.79 3.56
N VAL A 19 6.79 8.84 2.65
CA VAL A 19 7.52 9.08 1.40
C VAL A 19 6.75 10.04 0.50
N MET A 20 5.43 9.88 0.37
CA MET A 20 4.60 10.73 -0.50
C MET A 20 4.42 12.16 0.05
N LYS A 21 4.50 12.37 1.37
CA LYS A 21 4.44 13.70 1.97
C LYS A 21 5.60 14.60 1.51
N ASP A 22 6.78 14.00 1.38
CA ASP A 22 8.02 14.71 1.07
C ASP A 22 8.42 14.55 -0.42
N ALA A 23 7.59 13.87 -1.22
CA ALA A 23 7.86 13.61 -2.63
C ALA A 23 7.75 14.90 -3.49
N PRO A 24 8.79 15.26 -4.27
CA PRO A 24 8.76 16.45 -5.11
C PRO A 24 7.75 16.34 -6.28
N GLU A 25 7.43 15.12 -6.70
CA GLU A 25 6.40 14.83 -7.70
C GLU A 25 5.28 14.00 -7.07
N ARG A 26 4.03 14.49 -7.17
CA ARG A 26 2.86 13.87 -6.51
C ARG A 26 2.28 12.65 -7.23
N ARG A 27 2.88 12.21 -8.34
CA ARG A 27 2.36 11.12 -9.17
C ARG A 27 3.27 9.91 -9.07
N SER A 28 2.92 9.01 -8.15
CA SER A 28 3.53 7.69 -8.04
C SER A 28 2.50 6.64 -8.43
N GLU A 29 2.95 5.62 -9.18
CA GLU A 29 2.14 4.45 -9.51
C GLU A 29 2.48 3.32 -8.52
N LEU A 30 1.44 2.71 -7.91
CA LEU A 30 1.59 1.56 -7.02
C LEU A 30 0.88 0.35 -7.65
N ILE A 31 1.63 -0.73 -7.87
CA ILE A 31 1.09 -2.00 -8.37
C ILE A 31 1.01 -2.98 -7.20
N ILE A 32 -0.21 -3.40 -6.86
CA ILE A 32 -0.46 -4.42 -5.83
C ILE A 32 -0.70 -5.75 -6.53
N ARG A 33 0.06 -6.78 -6.17
CA ARG A 33 -0.12 -8.15 -6.65
C ARG A 33 -0.54 -9.04 -5.49
N SER A 34 -1.47 -9.96 -5.76
CA SER A 34 -1.91 -10.95 -4.79
C SER A 34 -1.85 -12.33 -5.43
N ASP A 35 -1.37 -13.32 -4.68
CA ASP A 35 -1.25 -14.71 -5.12
C ASP A 35 -2.59 -15.44 -5.18
N GLY A 36 -3.67 -14.81 -4.69
CA GLY A 36 -5.01 -15.37 -4.68
C GLY A 36 -6.09 -14.32 -4.93
N ALA A 37 -7.33 -14.78 -5.10
CA ALA A 37 -8.48 -13.89 -5.19
C ALA A 37 -8.70 -13.19 -3.85
N MET A 38 -8.55 -11.86 -3.84
CA MET A 38 -8.86 -11.02 -2.69
C MET A 38 -10.35 -10.68 -2.71
N ASP A 39 -11.06 -10.94 -1.63
CA ASP A 39 -12.46 -10.53 -1.51
C ASP A 39 -12.59 -9.00 -1.41
N THR A 40 -13.79 -8.50 -1.68
CA THR A 40 -14.08 -7.05 -1.71
C THR A 40 -13.75 -6.37 -0.39
N THR A 41 -14.11 -6.98 0.75
CA THR A 41 -13.88 -6.43 2.08
C THR A 41 -12.40 -6.29 2.39
N SER A 42 -11.61 -7.34 2.11
CA SER A 42 -10.16 -7.37 2.29
C SER A 42 -9.46 -6.36 1.38
N ARG A 43 -9.96 -6.20 0.15
CA ARG A 43 -9.48 -5.18 -0.79
C ARG A 43 -9.74 -3.76 -0.30
N GLU A 44 -10.97 -3.46 0.14
CA GLU A 44 -11.32 -2.16 0.71
C GLU A 44 -10.47 -1.84 1.92
N ARG A 45 -10.30 -2.82 2.82
CA ARG A 45 -9.46 -2.67 4.01
C ARG A 45 -7.99 -2.39 3.65
N LEU A 46 -7.45 -3.08 2.66
CA LEU A 46 -6.08 -2.85 2.19
C LEU A 46 -5.91 -1.43 1.64
N LEU A 47 -6.86 -0.94 0.84
CA LEU A 47 -6.82 0.41 0.28
C LEU A 47 -6.90 1.47 1.39
N GLU A 48 -7.75 1.29 2.40
CA GLU A 48 -7.80 2.18 3.57
C GLU A 48 -6.46 2.24 4.31
N ILE A 49 -5.82 1.08 4.49
CA ILE A 49 -4.53 1.00 5.16
C ILE A 49 -3.46 1.77 4.37
N LEU A 50 -3.40 1.58 3.05
CA LEU A 50 -2.36 2.17 2.19
C LEU A 50 -2.57 3.67 1.96
N PHE A 51 -3.81 4.10 1.78
CA PHE A 51 -4.12 5.46 1.29
C PHE A 51 -4.92 6.30 2.28
N GLY A 52 -5.46 5.70 3.34
CA GLY A 52 -6.39 6.36 4.27
C GLY A 52 -7.85 6.20 3.84
N PRO A 53 -8.80 6.81 4.58
CA PRO A 53 -10.22 6.67 4.32
C PRO A 53 -10.60 7.06 2.88
N LEU A 54 -11.37 6.20 2.21
CA LEU A 54 -11.94 6.47 0.90
C LEU A 54 -13.26 7.22 1.09
N SER A 55 -13.19 8.55 1.08
CA SER A 55 -14.35 9.46 1.07
C SER A 55 -15.04 9.52 -0.28
#